data_AF-A0A0M3T5B7-F1
#
_entry.id   AF-A0A0M3T5B7-F1
#
_cell.length_a   1.000
_cell.length_b   1.000
_cell.length_c   1.000
_cell.angle_alpha   90.00
_cell.angle_beta   90.00
_cell.angle_gamma   90.00
#
_symmetry.space_group_name_H-M   'P 1'
#
loop_
_entity.id
_entity.type
_entity.pdbx_description
1 polymer ?
#
loop_
_entity_poly.entity_id
_entity_poly.type
_entity_poly.pdbx_seq_one_letter_code
_entity_poly.pdbx_strand_id
1 'polypeptide(L)'
;MTVLSVNRTRRTSPAPAAAAPAAPGIPVLPAVDANLGTVAFHTPAGHHAYWSAEPAQLLDALAQAVRPARWIPEIGTLVVTVAQTGVRSGRGLGFKLQRF
;
A
#
# COMPACT_ATOMS: atom_id res chain seq x y z
N MET A 1 3.65 35.01 -50.28
CA MET A 1 3.18 33.76 -49.66
C MET A 1 4.05 33.47 -48.44
N THR A 2 3.51 33.64 -47.24
CA THR A 2 4.27 33.58 -45.98
C THR A 2 4.00 32.25 -45.29
N VAL A 3 5.05 31.46 -45.03
CA VAL A 3 4.94 30.16 -44.37
C VAL A 3 5.23 30.36 -42.87
N LEU A 4 4.21 30.16 -42.03
CA LEU A 4 4.38 30.12 -40.57
C LEU A 4 4.90 28.73 -40.17
N SER A 5 6.15 28.68 -39.71
CA SER A 5 6.74 27.48 -39.11
C SER A 5 6.36 27.45 -37.62
N VAL A 6 5.57 26.46 -37.20
CA VAL A 6 5.14 26.27 -35.81
C VAL A 6 6.12 25.31 -35.13
N ASN A 7 6.95 25.84 -34.23
CA ASN A 7 7.94 25.09 -33.47
C ASN A 7 7.25 24.29 -32.35
N ARG A 8 7.05 22.98 -32.54
CA ARG A 8 6.48 22.08 -31.53
C ARG A 8 7.55 21.64 -30.53
N THR A 9 7.68 22.35 -29.42
CA THR A 9 8.52 21.95 -28.30
C THR A 9 7.91 20.69 -27.65
N ARG A 10 8.55 19.52 -27.84
CA ARG A 10 8.23 18.30 -27.07
C ARG A 10 8.50 18.57 -25.58
N ARG A 11 7.45 18.64 -24.77
CA ARG A 11 7.58 18.47 -23.31
C ARG A 11 7.99 17.03 -23.05
N THR A 12 9.25 16.80 -22.73
CA THR A 12 9.72 15.57 -22.10
C THR A 12 9.18 15.55 -20.67
N SER A 13 8.13 14.78 -20.45
CA SER A 13 7.65 14.47 -19.09
C SER A 13 8.70 13.60 -18.41
N PRO A 14 9.16 13.90 -17.18
CA PRO A 14 10.09 13.03 -16.47
C PRO A 14 9.42 11.68 -16.22
N ALA A 15 10.13 10.60 -16.54
CA ALA A 15 9.71 9.24 -16.22
C ALA A 15 9.49 9.12 -14.70
N PRO A 16 8.45 8.42 -14.23
CA PRO A 16 8.26 8.20 -12.80
C PRO A 16 9.50 7.52 -12.23
N ALA A 17 10.09 8.13 -11.20
CA ALA A 17 11.22 7.57 -10.48
C ALA A 17 10.90 6.13 -10.06
N ALA A 18 11.79 5.20 -10.38
CA ALA A 18 11.68 3.82 -9.96
C ALA A 18 11.47 3.78 -8.44
N ALA A 19 10.31 3.29 -8.00
CA ALA A 19 9.99 3.16 -6.58
C ALA A 19 11.08 2.33 -5.90
N ALA A 20 11.63 2.86 -4.80
CA ALA A 20 12.60 2.14 -3.98
C ALA A 20 12.06 0.74 -3.63
N PRO A 21 12.92 -0.30 -3.60
CA PRO A 21 12.49 -1.65 -3.24
C PRO A 21 11.86 -1.61 -1.85
N ALA A 22 10.59 -1.99 -1.76
CA ALA A 22 9.87 -2.07 -0.49
C ALA A 22 10.63 -3.03 0.45
N ALA A 23 10.88 -2.60 1.69
CA ALA A 23 11.46 -3.46 2.71
C ALA A 23 10.65 -4.78 2.79
N PRO A 24 11.30 -5.95 2.91
CA PRO A 24 10.61 -7.23 2.91
C PRO A 24 9.80 -7.40 4.20
N GLY A 25 8.56 -6.88 4.22
CA GLY A 25 7.66 -7.05 5.36
C GLY A 25 7.25 -8.50 5.57
N ILE A 26 6.89 -8.83 6.82
CA ILE A 26 6.47 -10.16 7.28
C ILE A 26 5.05 -10.43 6.75
N PRO A 27 4.81 -11.50 5.98
CA PRO A 27 3.46 -11.83 5.55
C PRO A 27 2.58 -12.21 6.74
N VAL A 28 1.39 -11.62 6.83
CA VAL A 28 0.45 -11.81 7.94
C VAL A 28 -0.98 -11.96 7.43
N LEU A 29 -1.82 -12.63 8.23
CA LEU A 29 -3.26 -12.66 8.08
C LEU A 29 -3.89 -11.78 9.19
N PRO A 30 -4.26 -10.53 8.90
CA PRO A 30 -4.83 -9.64 9.90
C PRO A 30 -6.31 -9.94 10.15
N ALA A 31 -6.68 -10.03 11.42
CA ALA A 31 -8.05 -9.90 11.90
C ALA A 31 -8.31 -8.44 12.26
N VAL A 32 -9.39 -7.86 11.74
CA VAL A 32 -9.73 -6.45 11.95
C VAL A 32 -11.11 -6.36 12.58
N ASP A 33 -11.20 -5.70 13.72
CA ASP A 33 -12.47 -5.29 14.33
C ASP A 33 -12.87 -3.92 13.75
N ALA A 34 -13.97 -3.90 12.99
CA ALA A 34 -14.49 -2.69 12.34
C ALA A 34 -14.98 -1.63 13.35
N ASN A 35 -15.45 -2.05 14.53
CA ASN A 35 -16.07 -1.17 15.52
C ASN A 35 -15.01 -0.58 16.46
N LEU A 36 -14.04 -1.39 16.89
CA LEU A 36 -12.99 -0.98 17.83
C LEU A 36 -11.71 -0.51 17.14
N GLY A 37 -11.56 -0.75 15.83
CA GLY A 37 -10.34 -0.43 15.08
C GLY A 37 -9.15 -1.33 15.43
N THR A 38 -9.37 -2.42 16.16
CA THR A 38 -8.31 -3.33 16.57
C THR A 38 -7.87 -4.17 15.38
N VAL A 39 -6.56 -4.25 15.16
CA VAL A 39 -5.92 -5.08 14.13
C VAL A 39 -4.99 -6.06 14.83
N ALA A 40 -5.30 -7.35 14.75
CA ALA A 40 -4.53 -8.41 15.37
C ALA A 40 -3.98 -9.39 14.33
N PHE A 41 -2.76 -9.87 14.54
CA PHE A 41 -2.14 -10.89 13.69
C PHE A 41 -1.00 -11.60 14.40
N HIS A 42 -0.63 -12.77 13.88
CA HIS A 42 0.52 -13.54 14.35
C HIS A 42 1.73 -13.35 13.44
N THR A 43 2.92 -13.22 14.02
CA THR A 43 4.21 -13.26 13.33
C THR A 43 5.11 -14.33 13.98
N PRO A 44 6.28 -14.66 13.43
CA PRO A 44 7.22 -15.56 14.12
C PRO A 44 7.64 -15.08 15.52
N ALA A 45 7.50 -13.78 15.81
CA ALA A 45 7.76 -13.20 17.14
C ALA A 45 6.57 -13.32 18.11
N GLY A 46 5.43 -13.88 17.68
CA GLY A 46 4.24 -14.11 18.50
C GLY A 46 3.01 -13.33 18.01
N HIS A 47 2.03 -13.19 18.91
CA HIS A 47 0.79 -12.47 18.66
C HIS A 47 0.98 -10.96 18.83
N HIS A 48 0.42 -10.17 17.91
CA HIS A 48 0.46 -8.72 17.92
C HIS A 48 -0.96 -8.16 17.82
N ALA A 49 -1.23 -7.07 18.53
CA ALA A 49 -2.46 -6.30 18.43
C ALA A 49 -2.13 -4.81 18.39
N TYR A 50 -2.79 -4.10 17.49
CA TYR A 50 -2.61 -2.68 17.25
C TYR A 50 -3.97 -2.01 17.01
N TRP A 51 -3.97 -0.68 16.96
CA TRP A 51 -5.11 0.13 16.57
C TRP A 51 -4.90 0.76 15.18
N SER A 52 -5.96 0.84 14.40
CA SER A 52 -6.02 1.57 13.14
C SER A 52 -7.07 2.69 13.23
N ALA A 53 -6.70 3.88 12.75
CA ALA A 53 -7.63 5.00 12.60
C ALA A 53 -8.63 4.80 11.46
N GLU A 54 -8.36 3.88 10.54
CA GLU A 54 -9.09 3.72 9.28
C GLU A 54 -9.52 2.25 9.06
N PRO A 55 -10.21 1.62 10.03
CA PRO A 55 -10.48 0.18 9.95
C PRO A 55 -11.39 -0.20 8.78
N ALA A 56 -12.32 0.67 8.38
CA ALA A 56 -13.17 0.43 7.21
C ALA A 56 -12.35 0.39 5.90
N GLN A 57 -11.45 1.36 5.71
CA GLN A 57 -10.60 1.42 4.52
C GLN A 57 -9.61 0.24 4.48
N LEU A 58 -9.13 -0.18 5.65
CA LEU A 58 -8.30 -1.38 5.77
C LEU A 58 -9.08 -2.64 5.37
N LEU A 59 -10.32 -2.79 5.84
CA LEU A 59 -11.19 -3.92 5.47
C LEU A 59 -11.48 -3.95 3.97
N ASP A 60 -11.81 -2.81 3.37
CA ASP A 60 -12.04 -2.71 1.92
C ASP A 60 -10.78 -3.11 1.12
N ALA A 61 -9.61 -2.66 1.55
CA ALA A 61 -8.35 -3.05 0.93
C ALA A 61 -8.06 -4.55 1.10
N LEU A 62 -8.33 -5.12 2.28
CA LEU A 62 -8.15 -6.56 2.53
C LEU A 62 -9.10 -7.42 1.69
N ALA A 63 -10.34 -6.98 1.49
CA ALA A 63 -11.30 -7.65 0.62
C ALA A 63 -10.86 -7.67 -0.85
N GLN A 64 -10.05 -6.69 -1.27
CA GLN A 64 -9.49 -6.57 -2.63
C GLN A 64 -8.03 -7.05 -2.73
N ALA A 65 -7.49 -7.66 -1.66
CA ALA A 65 -6.10 -8.06 -1.60
C ALA A 65 -5.81 -9.19 -2.61
N VAL A 66 -4.74 -9.03 -3.38
CA VAL A 66 -4.28 -10.03 -4.36
C VAL A 66 -3.06 -10.82 -3.88
N ARG A 67 -2.56 -10.49 -2.68
CA ARG A 67 -1.42 -11.12 -2.00
C ARG A 67 -1.61 -11.01 -0.48
N PRO A 68 -0.93 -11.85 0.33
CA PRO A 68 -0.91 -11.67 1.77
C PRO A 68 -0.49 -10.24 2.15
N ALA A 69 -1.16 -9.67 3.15
CA ALA A 69 -0.74 -8.41 3.74
C ALA A 69 0.64 -8.54 4.36
N ARG A 70 1.42 -7.46 4.37
CA ARG A 70 2.79 -7.46 4.91
C ARG A 70 2.92 -6.48 6.05
N TRP A 71 3.37 -6.97 7.19
CA TRP A 71 3.71 -6.15 8.34
C TRP A 71 5.17 -5.68 8.25
N ILE A 72 5.38 -4.36 8.30
CA ILE A 72 6.72 -3.75 8.32
C ILE A 72 6.91 -3.14 9.72
N PRO A 73 7.49 -3.90 10.68
CA PRO A 73 7.58 -3.47 12.07
C PRO A 73 8.42 -2.20 12.25
N GLU A 74 9.43 -1.98 11.41
CA GLU A 74 10.36 -0.84 11.49
C GLU A 74 9.64 0.51 11.34
N ILE A 75 8.53 0.53 10.60
CA ILE A 75 7.73 1.73 10.34
C ILE A 75 6.29 1.60 10.84
N GLY A 76 5.98 0.55 11.60
CA GLY A 76 4.64 0.31 12.14
C GLY A 76 3.53 0.29 11.09
N THR A 77 3.81 -0.24 9.89
CA THR A 77 2.88 -0.15 8.75
C THR A 77 2.48 -1.53 8.24
N LEU A 78 1.17 -1.73 8.10
CA LEU A 78 0.61 -2.89 7.41
C LEU A 78 0.37 -2.51 5.94
N VAL A 79 1.00 -3.24 5.03
CA VAL A 79 0.87 -3.02 3.58
C VAL A 79 -0.05 -4.07 2.99
N VAL A 80 -1.15 -3.62 2.38
CA VAL A 80 -2.09 -4.47 1.65
C VAL A 80 -1.87 -4.25 0.15
N THR A 81 -1.60 -5.31 -0.59
CA THR A 81 -1.43 -5.22 -2.05
C THR A 81 -2.75 -5.50 -2.74
N VAL A 82 -3.32 -4.49 -3.40
CA VAL A 82 -4.58 -4.57 -4.13
C VAL A 82 -4.35 -4.61 -5.64
N ALA A 83 -5.32 -5.15 -6.38
CA ALA A 83 -5.29 -5.10 -7.84
C ALA A 83 -5.32 -3.64 -8.33
N GLN A 84 -4.54 -3.33 -9.37
CA GLN A 84 -4.64 -2.06 -10.08
C GLN A 84 -4.57 -2.32 -11.58
N THR A 85 -5.50 -1.75 -12.34
CA THR A 85 -5.53 -1.84 -13.80
C THR A 85 -4.20 -1.38 -14.39
N GLY A 86 -3.61 -2.21 -15.25
CA GLY A 86 -2.32 -1.92 -15.88
C GLY A 86 -1.08 -2.24 -15.03
N VAL A 87 -1.25 -2.70 -13.78
CA VAL A 87 -0.12 -3.01 -12.88
C VAL A 87 -0.17 -4.47 -12.44
N ARG A 88 0.62 -5.33 -13.10
CA ARG A 88 0.66 -6.78 -12.82
C ARG A 88 1.11 -7.12 -11.39
N SER A 89 1.92 -6.27 -10.77
CA SER A 89 2.38 -6.44 -9.40
C SER A 89 1.32 -6.06 -8.35
N GLY A 90 0.24 -5.39 -8.76
CA GLY A 90 -0.68 -4.69 -7.87
C GLY A 90 -0.09 -3.40 -7.31
N ARG A 91 -0.89 -2.72 -6.48
CA ARG A 91 -0.53 -1.49 -5.76
C ARG A 91 -0.52 -1.76 -4.26
N GLY A 92 0.55 -1.37 -3.58
CA GLY A 92 0.62 -1.39 -2.12
C GLY A 92 -0.12 -0.19 -1.51
N LEU A 93 -1.05 -0.47 -0.60
CA LEU A 93 -1.69 0.51 0.28
C LEU A 93 -1.13 0.32 1.69
N GLY A 94 -0.56 1.38 2.27
CA GLY A 94 0.04 1.33 3.60
C GLY A 94 -0.92 1.89 4.65
N PHE A 95 -1.17 1.12 5.69
CA PHE A 95 -1.97 1.49 6.85
C PHE A 95 -1.07 1.58 8.08
N LYS A 96 -0.95 2.78 8.67
CA LYS A 96 -0.21 2.95 9.92
C LYS A 96 -1.01 2.32 11.06
N LEU A 97 -0.33 1.50 11.85
CA LEU A 97 -0.89 0.86 13.04
C LEU A 97 -0.21 1.44 14.28
N GLN A 98 -1.02 1.75 15.29
CA GLN A 98 -0.55 2.32 16.55
C GLN A 98 -0.63 1.27 17.65
N ARG A 99 0.29 1.33 18.62
CA ARG A 99 0.11 0.56 19.85
C ARG A 99 -1.00 1.22 20.69
N PHE A 100 -1.71 0.40 21.46
CA PHE A 100 -2.56 0.87 22.55
C PHE A 100 -1.72 1.57 23.64
#